data_AF-A0A0L8L0P2-F1
#
_entry.id   AF-A0A0L8L0P2-F1
#
_cell.length_a   1.000
_cell.length_b   1.000
_cell.length_c   1.000
_cell.angle_alpha   90.00
_cell.angle_beta   90.00
_cell.angle_gamma   90.00
#
_symmetry.space_group_name_H-M   'P 1'
#
loop_
_entity.id
_entity.type
_entity.pdbx_description
1 polymer ?
#
loop_
_entity_poly.entity_id
_entity_poly.type
_entity_poly.pdbx_seq_one_letter_code
_entity_poly.pdbx_strand_id
1 'polypeptide(L)'
;MTDDELVLAVRKLLVGRELPGPASAENVAAFERVVGYPMPKLLRRMYLEVANGGFGPWEAVSLTDTGDWFSDCADITTAYRDFVDPEHGLPPGIVPLMDRGCAMWTLIDFRTEDGQIWDWDPNLCCTRHASAPLGQSLAQWLIDWIRGEAHEGSYPDRVAATTSCQGL
;
A
#
# COMPACT_ATOMS: atom_id res chain seq x y z
N MET A 1 19.64 -6.18 -1.74
CA MET A 1 18.88 -7.42 -1.52
C MET A 1 18.06 -7.68 -2.77
N THR A 2 17.96 -8.92 -3.20
CA THR A 2 17.06 -9.32 -4.30
C THR A 2 15.62 -9.48 -3.80
N ASP A 3 14.66 -9.56 -4.71
CA ASP A 3 13.26 -9.85 -4.36
C ASP A 3 13.13 -11.19 -3.61
N ASP A 4 13.92 -12.21 -3.95
CA ASP A 4 13.93 -13.50 -3.26
C ASP A 4 14.39 -13.37 -1.81
N GLU A 5 15.45 -12.59 -1.59
CA GLU A 5 15.96 -12.30 -0.25
C GLU A 5 14.95 -11.51 0.57
N LEU A 6 14.23 -10.57 -0.06
CA LEU A 6 13.17 -9.80 0.60
C LEU A 6 11.97 -10.66 0.98
N VAL A 7 11.44 -11.47 0.06
CA VAL A 7 10.33 -12.39 0.36
C VAL A 7 10.72 -13.33 1.52
N LEU A 8 11.94 -13.86 1.51
CA LEU A 8 12.42 -14.73 2.58
C LEU A 8 12.57 -13.97 3.91
N ALA A 9 13.09 -12.75 3.88
CA ALA A 9 13.26 -11.92 5.08
C ALA A 9 11.91 -11.55 5.69
N VAL A 10 10.93 -11.14 4.89
CA VAL A 10 9.56 -10.85 5.35
C VAL A 10 8.90 -12.10 5.94
N ARG A 11 8.99 -13.26 5.27
CA ARG A 11 8.47 -14.53 5.82
C ARG A 11 9.06 -14.84 7.19
N LYS A 12 10.38 -14.67 7.37
CA LYS A 12 11.06 -14.89 8.65
C LYS A 12 10.60 -13.91 9.72
N LEU A 13 10.42 -12.64 9.37
CA LEU A 13 9.96 -11.59 10.28
C LEU A 13 8.55 -11.87 10.81
N LEU A 14 7.71 -12.52 10.01
CA LEU A 14 6.31 -12.82 10.34
C LEU A 14 6.12 -14.18 11.04
N VAL A 15 7.19 -14.96 11.28
CA VAL A 15 7.08 -16.26 11.98
C VAL A 15 6.47 -16.06 13.36
N GLY A 16 5.43 -16.83 13.67
CA GLY A 16 4.72 -16.77 14.94
C GLY A 16 3.58 -15.74 14.99
N ARG A 17 3.39 -14.94 13.94
CA ARG A 17 2.17 -14.14 13.76
C ARG A 17 1.07 -15.00 13.16
N GLU A 18 -0.14 -14.85 13.68
CA GLU A 18 -1.34 -15.44 13.07
C GLU A 18 -1.80 -14.51 11.94
N LEU A 19 -1.45 -14.87 10.71
CA LEU A 19 -1.84 -14.16 9.50
C LEU A 19 -2.63 -15.10 8.57
N PRO A 20 -3.51 -14.56 7.72
CA PRO A 20 -4.14 -15.36 6.68
C PRO A 20 -3.08 -15.96 5.76
N GLY A 21 -3.36 -17.18 5.27
CA GLY A 21 -2.50 -17.81 4.28
C GLY A 21 -2.35 -16.96 3.01
N PRO A 22 -1.36 -17.26 2.15
CA PRO A 22 -1.17 -16.52 0.90
C PRO A 22 -2.42 -16.52 0.02
N ALA A 23 -2.60 -15.43 -0.72
CA ALA A 23 -3.68 -15.29 -1.68
C ALA A 23 -3.47 -16.21 -2.89
N SER A 24 -4.56 -16.53 -3.60
CA SER A 24 -4.48 -17.28 -4.85
C SER A 24 -4.05 -16.37 -6.01
N ALA A 25 -3.51 -16.98 -7.08
CA ALA A 25 -3.24 -16.27 -8.33
C ALA A 25 -4.52 -15.68 -8.96
N GLU A 26 -5.66 -16.32 -8.75
CA GLU A 26 -6.97 -15.84 -9.21
C GLU A 26 -7.42 -14.59 -8.47
N ASN A 27 -7.22 -14.53 -7.14
CA ASN A 27 -7.55 -13.36 -6.33
C ASN A 27 -6.76 -12.13 -6.80
N VAL A 28 -5.44 -12.29 -7.04
CA VAL A 28 -4.62 -11.20 -7.57
C VAL A 28 -5.08 -10.78 -8.96
N ALA A 29 -5.30 -11.74 -9.87
CA ALA A 29 -5.74 -11.42 -11.23
C ALA A 29 -7.14 -10.78 -11.26
N ALA A 30 -8.01 -11.11 -10.31
CA ALA A 30 -9.29 -10.44 -10.13
C ALA A 30 -9.10 -8.98 -9.70
N PHE A 31 -8.21 -8.72 -8.75
CA PHE A 31 -7.94 -7.37 -8.30
C PHE A 31 -7.23 -6.51 -9.36
N GLU A 32 -6.26 -7.07 -10.10
CA GLU A 32 -5.62 -6.38 -11.23
C GLU A 32 -6.65 -5.93 -12.30
N ARG A 33 -7.68 -6.75 -12.55
CA ARG A 33 -8.79 -6.37 -13.45
C ARG A 33 -9.64 -5.22 -12.91
N VAL A 34 -9.79 -5.11 -11.59
CA VAL A 34 -10.51 -4.00 -10.96
C VAL A 34 -9.69 -2.70 -11.08
N VAL A 35 -8.38 -2.77 -10.82
CA VAL A 35 -7.47 -1.62 -10.89
C VAL A 35 -7.21 -1.17 -12.33
N GLY A 36 -7.23 -2.12 -13.28
CA GLY A 36 -6.90 -1.86 -14.70
C GLY A 36 -5.40 -1.80 -14.99
N TYR A 37 -4.55 -2.14 -14.02
CA TYR A 37 -3.09 -2.19 -14.11
C TYR A 37 -2.56 -3.49 -13.47
N PRO A 38 -1.43 -4.02 -13.96
CA PRO A 38 -0.79 -5.17 -13.32
C PRO A 38 -0.25 -4.80 -11.94
N MET A 39 -0.31 -5.74 -10.99
CA MET A 39 0.27 -5.55 -9.67
C MET A 39 1.81 -5.54 -9.76
N PRO A 40 2.51 -4.63 -9.07
CA PRO A 40 3.97 -4.62 -9.02
C PRO A 40 4.51 -5.99 -8.62
N LYS A 41 5.56 -6.46 -9.31
CA LYS A 41 6.04 -7.86 -9.21
C LYS A 41 6.33 -8.26 -7.77
N LEU A 42 6.99 -7.39 -7.01
CA LEU A 42 7.31 -7.66 -5.62
C LEU A 42 6.05 -7.73 -4.73
N LEU A 43 5.08 -6.83 -4.93
CA LEU A 43 3.81 -6.86 -4.19
C LEU A 43 3.04 -8.15 -4.47
N ARG A 44 2.98 -8.56 -5.75
CA ARG A 44 2.38 -9.82 -6.16
C ARG A 44 3.01 -11.00 -5.45
N ARG A 45 4.33 -11.02 -5.31
CA ARG A 45 5.02 -12.05 -4.55
C ARG A 45 4.66 -12.00 -3.07
N MET A 46 4.57 -10.82 -2.44
CA MET A 46 4.13 -10.72 -1.05
C MET A 46 2.77 -11.40 -0.84
N TYR A 47 1.79 -11.09 -1.68
CA TYR A 47 0.47 -11.72 -1.55
C TYR A 47 0.44 -13.21 -1.86
N LEU A 48 1.17 -13.68 -2.88
CA LEU A 48 1.15 -15.09 -3.31
C LEU A 48 2.04 -16.01 -2.46
N GLU A 49 3.08 -15.46 -1.86
CA GLU A 49 4.13 -16.23 -1.21
C GLU A 49 4.15 -16.02 0.30
N VAL A 50 3.76 -14.85 0.80
CA VAL A 50 3.89 -14.51 2.22
C VAL A 50 2.56 -14.66 2.95
N ALA A 51 1.60 -13.79 2.65
CA ALA A 51 0.31 -13.75 3.33
C ALA A 51 -0.69 -12.91 2.54
N ASN A 52 -1.99 -13.20 2.69
CA ASN A 52 -3.05 -12.37 2.14
C ASN A 52 -3.31 -11.13 3.03
N GLY A 53 -2.31 -10.26 3.15
CA GLY A 53 -2.33 -9.09 4.04
C GLY A 53 -1.44 -9.25 5.28
N GLY A 54 -1.43 -8.23 6.14
CA GLY A 54 -0.77 -8.23 7.46
C GLY A 54 0.75 -7.99 7.46
N PHE A 55 1.39 -7.90 6.30
CA PHE A 55 2.83 -7.57 6.19
C PHE A 55 3.05 -6.05 6.09
N GLY A 56 4.21 -5.57 6.53
CA GLY A 56 4.56 -4.14 6.58
C GLY A 56 4.33 -3.52 7.97
N PRO A 57 4.93 -2.33 8.26
CA PRO A 57 4.73 -1.57 9.50
C PRO A 57 3.27 -1.28 9.85
N TRP A 58 2.42 -1.14 8.84
CA TRP A 58 1.01 -0.79 8.99
C TRP A 58 0.06 -1.86 8.46
N GLU A 59 0.55 -3.10 8.32
CA GLU A 59 -0.25 -4.27 7.96
C GLU A 59 -1.03 -4.14 6.65
N ALA A 60 -0.48 -4.65 5.56
CA ALA A 60 -1.11 -4.60 4.24
C ALA A 60 -2.54 -5.15 4.28
N VAL A 61 -3.47 -4.45 3.64
CA VAL A 61 -4.86 -4.88 3.54
C VAL A 61 -4.94 -6.20 2.76
N SER A 62 -5.81 -7.11 3.19
CA SER A 62 -6.07 -8.38 2.51
C SER A 62 -6.62 -8.15 1.10
N LEU A 63 -6.25 -8.99 0.12
CA LEU A 63 -6.84 -8.93 -1.23
C LEU A 63 -8.31 -9.35 -1.26
N THR A 64 -8.72 -10.16 -0.29
CA THR A 64 -10.07 -10.71 -0.14
C THR A 64 -10.43 -10.69 1.33
N ASP A 65 -11.73 -10.69 1.63
CA ASP A 65 -12.21 -10.82 3.01
C ASP A 65 -11.71 -12.13 3.64
N THR A 66 -10.90 -11.98 4.68
CA THR A 66 -10.28 -13.08 5.45
C THR A 66 -10.95 -13.30 6.80
N GLY A 67 -11.96 -12.49 7.17
CA GLY A 67 -12.52 -12.43 8.52
C GLY A 67 -11.63 -11.71 9.54
N ASP A 68 -10.32 -11.68 9.32
CA ASP A 68 -9.34 -10.86 10.04
C ASP A 68 -8.95 -9.66 9.15
N TRP A 69 -9.33 -8.45 9.55
CA TRP A 69 -9.15 -7.24 8.76
C TRP A 69 -7.98 -6.39 9.29
N PHE A 70 -7.13 -5.92 8.39
CA PHE A 70 -5.98 -5.05 8.67
C PHE A 70 -6.27 -3.56 8.44
N SER A 71 -7.54 -3.23 8.23
CA SER A 71 -8.04 -1.87 8.02
C SER A 71 -9.52 -1.81 8.39
N ASP A 72 -10.12 -0.62 8.34
CA ASP A 72 -11.58 -0.46 8.44
C ASP A 72 -12.34 -1.07 7.23
N CYS A 73 -11.62 -1.46 6.17
CA CYS A 73 -12.16 -2.18 5.02
C CYS A 73 -11.90 -3.70 5.13
N ALA A 74 -12.88 -4.51 4.73
CA ALA A 74 -12.77 -5.97 4.71
C ALA A 74 -11.72 -6.48 3.69
N ASP A 75 -11.53 -5.75 2.59
CA ASP A 75 -10.52 -6.05 1.58
C ASP A 75 -10.06 -4.80 0.82
N ILE A 76 -8.96 -4.96 0.09
CA ILE A 76 -8.36 -3.91 -0.73
C ILE A 76 -9.29 -3.44 -1.85
N THR A 77 -10.23 -4.29 -2.30
CA THR A 77 -11.17 -3.93 -3.36
C THR A 77 -12.17 -2.89 -2.85
N THR A 78 -12.62 -3.05 -1.61
CA THR A 78 -13.49 -2.10 -0.92
C THR A 78 -12.76 -0.78 -0.71
N ALA A 79 -11.54 -0.81 -0.15
CA ALA A 79 -10.72 0.39 0.01
C ALA A 79 -10.47 1.09 -1.33
N TYR A 80 -10.10 0.35 -2.38
CA TYR A 80 -9.83 0.93 -3.70
C TYR A 80 -11.05 1.64 -4.30
N ARG A 81 -12.26 1.07 -4.15
CA ARG A 81 -13.49 1.70 -4.65
C ARG A 81 -13.78 3.05 -3.99
N ASP A 82 -13.49 3.18 -2.70
CA ASP A 82 -13.65 4.45 -1.99
C ASP A 82 -12.57 5.46 -2.46
N PHE A 83 -11.35 5.00 -2.69
CA PHE A 83 -10.24 5.84 -3.13
C PHE A 83 -10.34 6.35 -4.58
N VAL A 84 -11.02 5.63 -5.47
CA VAL A 84 -11.24 6.08 -6.86
C VAL A 84 -12.37 7.10 -7.01
N ASP A 85 -12.97 7.56 -5.90
CA ASP A 85 -13.88 8.70 -5.93
C ASP A 85 -13.20 9.91 -6.62
N PRO A 86 -13.82 10.53 -7.64
CA PRO A 86 -13.27 11.71 -8.31
C PRO A 86 -12.89 12.86 -7.37
N GLU A 87 -13.54 13.00 -6.21
CA GLU A 87 -13.22 14.03 -5.21
C GLU A 87 -11.82 13.88 -4.60
N HIS A 88 -11.28 12.66 -4.57
CA HIS A 88 -9.92 12.39 -4.11
C HIS A 88 -8.85 12.82 -5.13
N GLY A 89 -9.21 12.95 -6.40
CA GLY A 89 -8.32 13.41 -7.46
C GLY A 89 -7.09 12.51 -7.71
N LEU A 90 -7.15 11.24 -7.29
CA LEU A 90 -6.05 10.30 -7.50
C LEU A 90 -5.93 9.88 -8.97
N PRO A 91 -4.70 9.77 -9.50
CA PRO A 91 -4.49 9.15 -10.78
C PRO A 91 -4.97 7.68 -10.78
N PRO A 92 -5.53 7.17 -11.89
CA PRO A 92 -5.81 5.73 -12.03
C PRO A 92 -4.56 4.89 -11.78
N GLY A 93 -4.72 3.72 -11.17
CA GLY A 93 -3.62 2.80 -10.85
C GLY A 93 -2.91 3.08 -9.52
N ILE A 94 -3.25 4.15 -8.79
CA ILE A 94 -2.85 4.31 -7.39
C ILE A 94 -3.79 3.52 -6.50
N VAL A 95 -3.25 2.62 -5.68
CA VAL A 95 -4.01 1.65 -4.88
C VAL A 95 -3.73 1.84 -3.39
N PRO A 96 -4.74 1.90 -2.51
CA PRO A 96 -4.53 1.87 -1.07
C PRO A 96 -3.96 0.52 -0.64
N LEU A 97 -2.84 0.54 0.07
CA LEU A 97 -2.13 -0.67 0.48
C LEU A 97 -2.24 -0.93 1.98
N MET A 98 -2.10 0.12 2.81
CA MET A 98 -2.17 0.01 4.27
C MET A 98 -2.90 1.19 4.88
N ASP A 99 -3.77 0.88 5.84
CA ASP A 99 -4.41 1.85 6.69
C ASP A 99 -3.45 2.26 7.81
N ARG A 100 -3.21 3.56 7.97
CA ARG A 100 -2.35 4.11 9.01
C ARG A 100 -3.14 4.75 10.16
N GLY A 101 -4.46 4.57 10.18
CA GLY A 101 -5.37 5.25 11.08
C GLY A 101 -5.54 6.74 10.75
N CYS A 102 -6.46 7.41 11.45
CA CYS A 102 -6.77 8.82 11.22
C CYS A 102 -7.06 9.17 9.74
N ALA A 103 -7.65 8.21 9.00
CA ALA A 103 -7.89 8.26 7.56
C ALA A 103 -6.63 8.45 6.69
N MET A 104 -5.43 8.26 7.25
CA MET A 104 -4.19 8.25 6.50
C MET A 104 -3.94 6.87 5.91
N TRP A 105 -3.39 6.83 4.70
CA TRP A 105 -3.09 5.58 4.01
C TRP A 105 -1.70 5.61 3.40
N THR A 106 -1.08 4.44 3.35
CA THR A 106 0.03 4.18 2.42
C THR A 106 -0.59 3.68 1.12
N LEU A 107 -0.30 4.36 0.01
CA LEU A 107 -0.74 3.93 -1.32
C LEU A 107 0.45 3.38 -2.11
N ILE A 108 0.17 2.64 -3.18
CA ILE A 108 1.18 2.12 -4.10
C ILE A 108 0.76 2.34 -5.55
N ASP A 109 1.73 2.66 -6.40
CA ASP A 109 1.52 2.93 -7.82
C ASP A 109 1.69 1.66 -8.67
N PHE A 110 0.61 1.13 -9.22
CA PHE A 110 0.64 -0.04 -10.12
C PHE A 110 1.13 0.32 -11.53
N ARG A 111 1.33 1.60 -11.84
CA ARG A 111 1.87 2.04 -13.14
C ARG A 111 3.39 1.91 -13.21
N THR A 112 4.07 1.80 -12.06
CA THR A 112 5.52 1.60 -12.01
C THR A 112 5.85 0.14 -11.73
N GLU A 113 6.91 -0.38 -12.39
CA GLU A 113 7.29 -1.79 -12.23
C GLU A 113 7.72 -2.14 -10.79
N ASP A 114 8.31 -1.17 -10.10
CA ASP A 114 8.86 -1.28 -8.75
C ASP A 114 7.86 -0.95 -7.63
N GLY A 115 6.64 -0.53 -8.00
CA GLY A 115 5.60 -0.13 -7.06
C GLY A 115 6.02 1.05 -6.19
N GLN A 116 6.03 2.25 -6.76
CA GLN A 116 6.34 3.48 -6.02
C GLN A 116 5.35 3.65 -4.86
N ILE A 117 5.86 3.94 -3.68
CA ILE A 117 5.06 4.23 -2.49
C ILE A 117 4.61 5.68 -2.52
N TRP A 118 3.35 5.87 -2.15
CA TRP A 118 2.66 7.14 -2.09
C TRP A 118 2.09 7.35 -0.68
N ASP A 119 2.10 8.59 -0.25
CA ASP A 119 1.42 9.05 0.94
C ASP A 119 -0.02 9.43 0.59
N TRP A 120 -0.95 9.15 1.50
CA TRP A 120 -2.24 9.80 1.60
C TRP A 120 -2.44 10.28 3.04
N ASP A 121 -2.55 11.59 3.22
CA ASP A 121 -2.84 12.21 4.50
C ASP A 121 -3.91 13.32 4.33
N PRO A 122 -5.17 13.06 4.70
CA PRO A 122 -6.25 14.04 4.54
C PRO A 122 -6.18 15.18 5.56
N ASN A 123 -5.26 15.13 6.54
CA ASN A 123 -5.10 16.15 7.58
C ASN A 123 -4.27 17.36 7.12
N LEU A 124 -3.85 17.36 5.86
CA LEU A 124 -3.10 18.45 5.25
C LEU A 124 -4.03 19.56 4.76
N CYS A 125 -3.47 20.58 4.10
CA CYS A 125 -4.23 21.80 3.79
C CYS A 125 -5.51 21.58 2.95
N CYS A 126 -5.52 20.57 2.06
CA CYS A 126 -6.73 20.14 1.34
C CYS A 126 -6.54 18.75 0.70
N THR A 127 -7.62 18.14 0.22
CA THR A 127 -7.61 16.82 -0.44
C THR A 127 -6.69 16.74 -1.66
N ARG A 128 -6.52 17.84 -2.42
CA ARG A 128 -5.58 17.90 -3.56
C ARG A 128 -4.12 17.73 -3.16
N HIS A 129 -3.80 17.98 -1.89
CA HIS A 129 -2.47 17.79 -1.32
C HIS A 129 -2.43 16.57 -0.39
N ALA A 130 -3.52 15.82 -0.27
CA ALA A 130 -3.55 14.64 0.56
C ALA A 130 -2.60 13.57 0.01
N SER A 131 -2.49 13.46 -1.32
CA SER A 131 -1.61 12.48 -1.97
C SER A 131 -0.32 13.06 -2.53
N ALA A 132 0.76 12.28 -2.40
CA ALA A 132 2.05 12.58 -3.02
C ALA A 132 2.92 11.32 -3.14
N PRO A 133 3.73 11.16 -4.21
CA PRO A 133 4.74 10.10 -4.24
C PRO A 133 5.84 10.40 -3.22
N LEU A 134 6.38 9.34 -2.61
CA LEU A 134 7.48 9.43 -1.64
C LEU A 134 8.87 9.30 -2.27
N GLY A 135 8.95 8.98 -3.57
CA GLY A 135 10.24 8.69 -4.23
C GLY A 135 10.89 7.39 -3.76
N GLN A 136 10.13 6.53 -3.08
CA GLN A 136 10.58 5.26 -2.53
C GLN A 136 9.87 4.10 -3.24
N SER A 137 10.58 3.05 -3.61
CA SER A 137 9.98 1.81 -4.15
C SER A 137 9.49 0.91 -3.01
N LEU A 138 8.60 -0.04 -3.31
CA LEU A 138 8.16 -1.05 -2.34
C LEU A 138 9.35 -1.83 -1.75
N ALA A 139 10.36 -2.13 -2.56
CA ALA A 139 11.55 -2.83 -2.10
C ALA A 139 12.31 -2.03 -1.03
N GLN A 140 12.53 -0.75 -1.26
CA GLN A 140 13.20 0.11 -0.29
C GLN A 140 12.38 0.23 1.00
N TRP A 141 11.06 0.39 0.87
CA TRP A 141 10.17 0.49 2.02
C TRP A 141 10.14 -0.80 2.87
N LEU A 142 10.13 -1.98 2.24
CA LEU A 142 10.22 -3.26 2.94
C LEU A 142 11.58 -3.45 3.63
N ILE A 143 12.68 -2.98 3.01
CA ILE A 143 14.01 -3.00 3.64
C ILE A 143 14.00 -2.16 4.92
N ASP A 144 13.44 -0.95 4.86
CA ASP A 144 13.39 -0.04 6.00
C ASP A 144 12.54 -0.67 7.13
N TRP A 145 11.41 -1.29 6.79
CA TRP A 145 10.63 -2.06 7.77
C TRP A 145 11.40 -3.21 8.42
N ILE A 146 12.09 -4.03 7.63
CA ILE A 146 12.90 -5.16 8.14
C ILE A 146 14.00 -4.66 9.10
N ARG A 147 14.52 -3.45 8.88
CA ARG A 147 15.53 -2.83 9.73
C ARG A 147 14.95 -2.14 10.98
N GLY A 148 13.63 -2.00 11.08
CA GLY A 148 12.99 -1.17 12.10
C GLY A 148 13.17 0.33 11.86
N GLU A 149 13.40 0.73 10.61
CA GLU A 149 13.64 2.10 10.15
C GLU A 149 12.44 2.65 9.36
N ALA A 150 11.35 1.87 9.21
CA ALA A 150 10.16 2.33 8.52
C ALA A 150 9.55 3.55 9.23
N HIS A 151 9.07 4.50 8.42
CA HIS A 151 8.47 5.73 8.93
C HIS A 151 7.10 5.46 9.56
N GLU A 152 6.94 5.89 10.81
CA GLU A 152 5.69 5.81 11.56
C GLU A 152 5.09 7.21 11.72
N GLY A 153 4.07 7.55 10.90
CA GLY A 153 3.36 8.83 10.95
C GLY A 153 3.31 9.59 9.62
N SER A 154 3.03 10.89 9.67
CA SER A 154 2.96 11.77 8.49
C SER A 154 4.34 11.95 7.85
N TYR A 155 4.42 11.91 6.51
CA TYR A 155 5.69 12.04 5.78
C TYR A 155 6.05 13.53 5.52
N PRO A 156 7.12 14.06 6.14
CA PRO A 156 7.48 15.47 5.96
C PRO A 156 8.10 15.77 4.58
N ASP A 157 8.81 14.80 3.99
CA ASP A 157 9.63 14.98 2.78
C ASP A 157 8.98 14.42 1.49
N ARG A 158 7.66 14.48 1.40
CA ARG A 158 6.92 14.04 0.20
C ARG A 158 7.07 15.01 -0.97
N VAL A 159 6.99 14.52 -2.20
CA VAL A 159 7.03 15.37 -3.39
C VAL A 159 5.72 16.15 -3.49
N ALA A 160 5.78 17.44 -3.13
CA ALA A 160 4.59 18.28 -3.10
C ALA A 160 3.90 18.38 -4.47
N ALA A 161 2.56 18.41 -4.45
CA ALA A 161 1.78 18.79 -5.62
C ALA A 161 2.22 20.20 -6.08
N THR A 162 2.36 20.40 -7.39
CA THR A 162 2.96 21.59 -8.01
C THR A 162 2.16 22.90 -7.82
N THR A 163 1.03 22.86 -7.12
CA THR A 163 0.11 23.99 -6.96
C THR A 163 0.06 24.41 -5.49
N SER A 164 0.16 25.71 -5.21
CA SER A 164 0.08 26.21 -3.84
C SER A 164 -1.36 26.16 -3.29
N CYS A 165 -1.49 25.75 -2.03
CA CYS A 165 -2.67 26.07 -1.22
C CYS A 165 -2.65 27.59 -0.99
N GLN A 166 -3.38 28.37 -1.80
CA GLN A 166 -3.74 29.73 -1.37
C GLN A 166 -4.72 29.57 -0.19
N GLY A 167 -4.34 30.15 0.95
CA GLY A 167 -4.96 29.90 2.25
C GLY A 167 -6.47 30.08 2.27
N LEU A 168 -7.08 29.35 3.21
CA LEU A 168 -8.39 29.68 3.79
C LEU A 168 -8.41 31.13 4.29
#